data_AF-A0A3B8NVV9-F1
#
_entry.id   AF-A0A3B8NVV9-F1
#
_cell.length_a   1.000
_cell.length_b   1.000
_cell.length_c   1.000
_cell.angle_alpha   90.00
_cell.angle_beta   90.00
_cell.angle_gamma   90.00
#
_symmetry.space_group_name_H-M   'P 1'
#
loop_
_entity.id
_entity.type
_entity.pdbx_description
1 polymer ?
#
loop_
_entity_poly.entity_id
_entity_poly.type
_entity_poly.pdbx_seq_one_letter_code
_entity_poly.pdbx_strand_id
1 'polypeptide(L)'
;MVKPAFEIKMVKENLDLSLALLQAAQEEKVTAKQLFRDGPEDMFVAFAVDTGPDQNELTRRVANQVRAAFALSVIQTQRSLDRIFTNAPIDEENPELQAARCVMFLLNNTVFPNLFAPVWDCPPEYRRKFEVRPCSILMDASELHGKGLSWDHIGGLKQYLDLLDYFAYWVEDLPEVDGPAITAPAAQRTAAPMEEEEETILATPPAADRIDGQVAQFVAQRCDLDRENKVLAKELYVGFQEWCKENGLDDLSQRSFGMQLTAMGLQRKRRGRGKHWWEGVCLAGVTASAAVVEAASESLNSRYEGYQTELLS
;
A
#
# COMPACT_ATOMS: atom_id res chain seq x y z
N MET A 1 2.25 -10.13 -27.06
CA MET A 1 2.68 -9.71 -25.71
C MET A 1 3.71 -8.61 -25.87
N VAL A 2 3.78 -7.66 -24.93
CA VAL A 2 4.83 -6.63 -24.94
C VAL A 2 6.12 -7.29 -24.42
N LYS A 3 7.26 -7.02 -25.07
CA LYS A 3 8.54 -7.62 -24.65
C LYS A 3 8.93 -7.12 -23.25
N PRO A 4 9.42 -7.99 -22.34
CA PRO A 4 9.85 -7.60 -21.00
C PRO A 4 10.84 -6.44 -20.97
N ALA A 5 11.82 -6.41 -21.88
CA ALA A 5 12.78 -5.33 -21.99
C ALA A 5 12.12 -3.96 -22.26
N PHE A 6 11.07 -3.94 -23.09
CA PHE A 6 10.32 -2.71 -23.38
C PHE A 6 9.49 -2.26 -22.17
N GLU A 7 8.91 -3.19 -21.43
CA GLU A 7 8.16 -2.87 -20.20
C GLU A 7 9.07 -2.25 -19.12
N ILE A 8 10.29 -2.78 -18.96
CA ILE A 8 11.30 -2.22 -18.04
C ILE A 8 11.69 -0.81 -18.48
N LYS A 9 11.95 -0.59 -19.78
CA LYS A 9 12.24 0.74 -20.34
C LYS A 9 11.09 1.73 -20.09
N MET A 10 9.83 1.31 -20.26
CA MET A 10 8.67 2.15 -19.98
C MET A 10 8.56 2.59 -18.52
N VAL A 11 8.73 1.67 -17.56
CA VAL A 11 8.63 2.04 -16.14
C VAL A 11 9.80 2.89 -15.69
N LYS A 12 10.97 2.72 -16.32
CA LYS A 12 12.14 3.58 -16.15
C LYS A 12 11.86 5.00 -16.66
N GLU A 13 11.32 5.16 -17.87
CA GLU A 13 10.91 6.47 -18.42
C GLU A 13 9.86 7.18 -17.54
N ASN A 14 8.88 6.44 -17.00
CA ASN A 14 7.90 6.99 -16.08
C ASN A 14 8.53 7.50 -14.76
N LEU A 15 9.52 6.77 -14.24
CA LEU A 15 10.27 7.20 -13.06
C LEU A 15 11.17 8.42 -13.36
N ASP A 16 11.86 8.43 -14.49
CA ASP A 16 12.66 9.56 -14.97
C ASP A 16 11.80 10.84 -15.09
N LEU A 17 10.62 10.73 -15.70
CA LEU A 17 9.67 11.85 -15.80
C LEU A 17 9.26 12.35 -14.40
N SER A 18 8.95 11.43 -13.49
CA SER A 18 8.56 11.78 -12.12
C SER A 18 9.68 12.50 -11.37
N LEU A 19 10.94 12.08 -11.58
CA LEU A 19 12.12 12.72 -11.01
C LEU A 19 12.37 14.11 -11.60
N ALA A 20 12.24 14.26 -12.92
CA ALA A 20 12.36 15.54 -13.59
C ALA A 20 11.30 16.53 -13.10
N LEU A 21 10.06 16.07 -12.88
CA LEU A 21 9.00 16.87 -12.29
C LEU A 21 9.32 17.29 -10.85
N LEU A 22 9.88 16.38 -10.04
CA LEU A 22 10.27 16.70 -8.66
C LEU A 22 11.36 17.78 -8.64
N GLN A 23 12.38 17.62 -9.46
CA GLN A 23 13.44 18.62 -9.60
C GLN A 23 12.89 19.96 -10.08
N ALA A 24 12.01 19.95 -11.09
CA ALA A 24 11.39 21.18 -11.59
C ALA A 24 10.50 21.87 -10.54
N ALA A 25 9.82 21.12 -9.67
CA ALA A 25 9.05 21.68 -8.56
C ALA A 25 9.96 22.25 -7.45
N GLN A 26 11.05 21.56 -7.11
CA GLN A 26 12.03 22.00 -6.10
C GLN A 26 12.80 23.24 -6.55
N GLU A 27 13.13 23.34 -7.84
CA GLU A 27 13.79 24.50 -8.44
C GLU A 27 12.80 25.61 -8.85
N GLU A 28 11.52 25.47 -8.49
CA GLU A 28 10.42 26.38 -8.83
C GLU A 28 10.27 26.70 -10.34
N LYS A 29 10.81 25.85 -11.21
CA LYS A 29 10.60 25.91 -12.67
C LYS A 29 9.16 25.59 -13.05
N VAL A 30 8.51 24.73 -12.24
CA VAL A 30 7.07 24.48 -12.27
C VAL A 30 6.50 24.97 -10.95
N THR A 31 5.66 26.00 -11.01
CA THR A 31 5.07 26.63 -9.82
C THR A 31 3.64 26.17 -9.60
N ALA A 32 3.21 26.15 -8.34
CA ALA A 32 1.83 25.84 -8.01
C ALA A 32 0.84 26.80 -8.69
N LYS A 33 1.20 28.08 -8.85
CA LYS A 33 0.38 29.07 -9.57
C LYS A 33 0.16 28.74 -11.05
N GLN A 34 1.11 28.07 -11.70
CA GLN A 34 0.97 27.67 -13.11
C GLN A 34 0.04 26.46 -13.27
N LEU A 35 0.07 25.52 -12.32
CA LEU A 35 -0.70 24.26 -12.38
C LEU A 35 -2.10 24.39 -11.79
N PHE A 36 -2.21 25.11 -10.68
CA PHE A 36 -3.45 25.36 -9.98
C PHE A 36 -3.87 26.80 -10.29
N ARG A 37 -4.24 27.03 -11.55
CA ARG A 37 -4.93 28.27 -11.91
C ARG A 37 -6.29 28.28 -11.23
N ASP A 38 -6.62 29.38 -10.56
CA ASP A 38 -8.01 29.71 -10.31
C ASP A 38 -8.70 29.76 -11.67
N GLY A 39 -9.75 28.96 -11.85
CA GLY A 39 -10.61 29.08 -13.01
C GLY A 39 -11.19 30.50 -13.08
N PRO A 40 -11.84 30.90 -14.19
CA PRO A 40 -12.68 32.09 -14.17
C PRO A 40 -13.60 32.04 -12.94
N GLU A 41 -13.86 33.17 -12.29
CA GLU A 41 -14.56 33.26 -10.98
C GLU A 41 -15.88 32.47 -10.89
N ASP A 42 -16.49 32.12 -12.03
CA ASP A 42 -17.71 31.31 -12.16
C ASP A 42 -17.50 29.78 -12.21
N MET A 43 -16.27 29.27 -12.26
CA MET A 43 -15.99 27.84 -12.32
C MET A 43 -15.59 27.30 -10.95
N PHE A 44 -16.60 27.05 -10.10
CA PHE A 44 -16.41 26.32 -8.85
C PHE A 44 -15.96 24.88 -9.13
N VAL A 45 -14.66 24.62 -9.00
CA VAL A 45 -14.17 23.26 -8.81
C VAL A 45 -14.54 22.87 -7.38
N ALA A 46 -15.52 21.97 -7.21
CA ALA A 46 -16.04 21.51 -5.92
C ALA A 46 -15.01 20.86 -4.96
N PHE A 47 -13.72 20.86 -5.35
CA PHE A 47 -12.58 20.32 -4.62
C PHE A 47 -11.44 21.34 -4.42
N ALA A 48 -11.65 22.61 -4.78
CA ALA A 48 -10.70 23.67 -4.44
C ALA A 48 -10.69 23.86 -2.92
N VAL A 49 -9.55 23.56 -2.29
CA VAL A 49 -9.26 24.00 -0.93
C VAL A 49 -9.05 25.52 -1.02
N ASP A 50 -9.71 26.31 -0.18
CA ASP A 50 -9.79 27.79 -0.21
C ASP A 50 -8.42 28.52 -0.12
N THR A 51 -7.32 27.79 -0.06
CA THR A 51 -5.96 28.26 -0.31
C THR A 51 -5.38 27.33 -1.37
N GLY A 52 -5.14 27.83 -2.59
CA GLY A 52 -4.45 27.06 -3.63
C GLY A 52 -3.18 26.44 -3.05
N PRO A 53 -2.83 25.18 -3.42
CA PRO A 53 -1.69 24.49 -2.82
C PRO A 53 -0.44 25.36 -2.96
N ASP A 54 0.26 25.60 -1.85
CA ASP A 54 1.51 26.33 -1.87
C ASP A 54 2.61 25.50 -2.57
N GLN A 55 3.77 26.10 -2.81
CA GLN A 55 4.87 25.40 -3.49
C GLN A 55 5.34 24.16 -2.70
N ASN A 56 5.18 24.17 -1.37
CA ASN A 56 5.47 23.04 -0.50
C ASN A 56 4.52 21.88 -0.75
N GLU A 57 3.22 22.15 -0.85
CA GLU A 57 2.20 21.16 -1.15
C GLU A 57 2.36 20.58 -2.56
N LEU A 58 2.72 21.40 -3.55
CA LEU A 58 3.09 20.91 -4.88
C LEU A 58 4.29 19.94 -4.78
N THR A 59 5.37 20.36 -4.12
CA THR A 59 6.58 19.54 -3.95
C THR A 59 6.25 18.21 -3.26
N ARG A 60 5.41 18.23 -2.21
CA ARG A 60 4.94 17.03 -1.50
C ARG A 60 4.17 16.09 -2.42
N ARG A 61 3.26 16.61 -3.25
CA ARG A 61 2.49 15.81 -4.23
C ARG A 61 3.39 15.16 -5.27
N VAL A 62 4.35 15.92 -5.81
CA VAL A 62 5.30 15.39 -6.80
C VAL A 62 6.24 14.36 -6.16
N ALA A 63 6.67 14.56 -4.91
CA ALA A 63 7.46 13.57 -4.18
C ALA A 63 6.67 12.26 -3.96
N ASN A 64 5.37 12.33 -3.67
CA ASN A 64 4.52 11.15 -3.61
C ASN A 64 4.38 10.45 -4.97
N GLN A 65 4.34 11.22 -6.06
CA GLN A 65 4.34 10.66 -7.42
C GLN A 65 5.64 9.90 -7.71
N VAL A 66 6.79 10.42 -7.30
CA VAL A 66 8.08 9.70 -7.42
C VAL A 66 8.05 8.38 -6.64
N ARG A 67 7.53 8.38 -5.40
CA ARG A 67 7.39 7.14 -4.60
C ARG A 67 6.49 6.11 -5.29
N ALA A 68 5.38 6.55 -5.85
CA ALA A 68 4.46 5.69 -6.60
C ALA A 68 5.10 5.13 -7.89
N ALA A 69 5.80 5.98 -8.65
CA ALA A 69 6.51 5.59 -9.86
C ALA A 69 7.65 4.61 -9.56
N PHE A 70 8.40 4.85 -8.48
CA PHE A 70 9.43 3.94 -7.98
C PHE A 70 8.82 2.58 -7.64
N ALA A 71 7.76 2.54 -6.82
CA ALA A 71 7.14 1.29 -6.43
C ALA A 71 6.57 0.49 -7.62
N LEU A 72 5.95 1.19 -8.57
CA LEU A 72 5.49 0.60 -9.82
C LEU A 72 6.66 -0.01 -10.61
N SER A 73 7.77 0.72 -10.73
CA SER A 73 8.94 0.24 -11.46
C SER A 73 9.54 -1.02 -10.84
N VAL A 74 9.61 -1.11 -9.50
CA VAL A 74 10.09 -2.32 -8.81
C VAL A 74 9.20 -3.51 -9.15
N ILE A 75 7.89 -3.37 -8.95
CA ILE A 75 6.93 -4.47 -9.13
C ILE A 75 6.88 -4.95 -10.58
N GLN A 76 6.86 -4.03 -11.54
CA GLN A 76 6.77 -4.39 -12.96
C GLN A 76 8.09 -4.94 -13.49
N THR A 77 9.23 -4.42 -13.03
CA THR A 77 10.52 -5.01 -13.39
C THR A 77 10.65 -6.41 -12.83
N GLN A 78 10.29 -6.66 -11.56
CA GLN A 78 10.30 -8.02 -11.01
C GLN A 78 9.41 -8.98 -11.83
N ARG A 79 8.17 -8.58 -12.14
CA ARG A 79 7.27 -9.39 -13.00
C ARG A 79 7.83 -9.65 -14.40
N SER A 80 8.60 -8.71 -14.94
CA SER A 80 9.27 -8.86 -16.23
C SER A 80 10.42 -9.85 -16.16
N LEU A 81 11.18 -9.84 -15.07
CA LEU A 81 12.23 -10.82 -14.82
C LEU A 81 11.65 -12.22 -14.57
N ASP A 82 10.56 -12.35 -13.84
CA ASP A 82 9.91 -13.64 -13.53
C ASP A 82 9.36 -14.35 -14.78
N ARG A 83 9.15 -13.64 -15.90
CA ARG A 83 8.78 -14.23 -17.20
C ARG A 83 9.97 -14.80 -17.97
N ILE A 84 11.18 -14.39 -17.62
CA ILE A 84 12.41 -14.77 -18.34
C ILE A 84 13.20 -15.78 -17.53
N PHE A 85 13.30 -15.57 -16.22
CA PHE A 85 14.12 -16.39 -15.35
C PHE A 85 13.26 -17.32 -14.50
N THR A 86 13.54 -18.62 -14.57
CA THR A 86 12.82 -19.68 -13.85
C THR A 86 13.50 -20.14 -12.56
N ASN A 87 14.77 -19.78 -12.35
CA ASN A 87 15.54 -20.06 -11.15
C ASN A 87 15.41 -18.93 -10.12
N ALA A 88 15.62 -19.24 -8.85
CA ALA A 88 15.68 -18.22 -7.81
C ALA A 88 16.85 -17.26 -8.08
N PRO A 89 16.74 -15.96 -7.73
CA PRO A 89 17.81 -14.98 -7.96
C PRO A 89 19.18 -15.35 -7.40
N ILE A 90 19.23 -16.16 -6.34
CA ILE A 90 20.47 -16.61 -5.69
C ILE A 90 21.17 -17.74 -6.45
N ASP A 91 20.44 -18.46 -7.29
CA ASP A 91 20.93 -19.60 -8.07
C ASP A 91 21.41 -19.18 -9.48
N GLU A 92 21.49 -17.87 -9.74
CA GLU A 92 21.98 -17.33 -11.00
C GLU A 92 23.48 -17.58 -11.18
N GLU A 93 23.90 -18.07 -12.35
CA GLU A 93 25.28 -18.47 -12.62
C GLU A 93 26.20 -17.24 -12.78
N ASN A 94 25.68 -16.18 -13.41
CA ASN A 94 26.43 -14.95 -13.59
C ASN A 94 26.42 -14.15 -12.27
N PRO A 95 27.58 -13.87 -11.64
CA PRO A 95 27.62 -13.23 -10.33
C PRO A 95 27.09 -11.79 -10.31
N GLU A 96 27.27 -11.03 -11.39
CA GLU A 96 26.75 -9.66 -11.50
C GLU A 96 25.22 -9.66 -11.65
N LEU A 97 24.72 -10.55 -12.53
CA LEU A 97 23.28 -10.71 -12.70
C LEU A 97 22.63 -11.26 -11.43
N GLN A 98 23.28 -12.20 -10.75
CA GLN A 98 22.84 -12.75 -9.47
C GLN A 98 22.64 -11.63 -8.45
N ALA A 99 23.66 -10.77 -8.27
CA ALA A 99 23.59 -9.64 -7.37
C ALA A 99 22.45 -8.67 -7.76
N ALA A 100 22.35 -8.31 -9.04
CA ALA A 100 21.29 -7.44 -9.54
C ALA A 100 19.90 -8.02 -9.27
N ARG A 101 19.66 -9.28 -9.65
CA ARG A 101 18.38 -9.98 -9.45
C ARG A 101 18.05 -10.10 -7.96
N CYS A 102 19.03 -10.36 -7.09
CA CYS A 102 18.83 -10.38 -5.64
C CYS A 102 18.41 -9.02 -5.09
N VAL A 103 19.02 -7.92 -5.55
CA VAL A 103 18.63 -6.55 -5.18
C VAL A 103 17.18 -6.26 -5.58
N MET A 104 16.81 -6.56 -6.83
CA MET A 104 15.44 -6.36 -7.33
C MET A 104 14.41 -7.20 -6.58
N PHE A 105 14.74 -8.47 -6.31
CA PHE A 105 13.89 -9.37 -5.52
C PHE A 105 13.64 -8.84 -4.11
N LEU A 106 14.70 -8.40 -3.41
CA LEU A 106 14.58 -7.82 -2.07
C LEU A 106 13.79 -6.51 -2.07
N LEU A 107 13.99 -5.65 -3.06
CA LEU A 107 13.18 -4.45 -3.25
C LEU A 107 11.70 -4.81 -3.44
N ASN A 108 11.40 -5.80 -4.28
CA ASN A 108 10.04 -6.22 -4.52
C ASN A 108 9.38 -6.81 -3.26
N ASN A 109 10.07 -7.68 -2.52
CA ASN A 109 9.58 -8.21 -1.24
C ASN A 109 9.29 -7.11 -0.21
N THR A 110 10.04 -6.02 -0.27
CA THR A 110 9.90 -4.87 0.63
C THR A 110 8.73 -3.96 0.23
N VAL A 111 8.56 -3.73 -1.08
CA VAL A 111 7.60 -2.76 -1.63
C VAL A 111 6.21 -3.38 -1.84
N PHE A 112 6.15 -4.61 -2.35
CA PHE A 112 4.92 -5.26 -2.76
C PHE A 112 3.88 -5.43 -1.63
N PRO A 113 4.25 -5.80 -0.38
CA PRO A 113 3.28 -5.95 0.70
C PRO A 113 2.70 -4.62 1.19
N ASN A 114 3.49 -3.55 1.18
CA ASN A 114 3.07 -2.24 1.66
C ASN A 114 3.77 -1.09 0.91
N LEU A 115 3.07 -0.56 -0.09
CA LEU A 115 3.54 0.55 -0.91
C LEU A 115 3.73 1.87 -0.15
N PHE A 116 3.00 2.08 0.96
CA PHE A 116 2.97 3.37 1.65
C PHE A 116 4.00 3.48 2.77
N ALA A 117 4.32 2.37 3.41
CA ALA A 117 5.34 2.28 4.44
C ALA A 117 6.12 0.96 4.30
N PRO A 118 6.91 0.83 3.20
CA PRO A 118 7.67 -0.38 2.94
C PRO A 118 8.76 -0.59 4.00
N VAL A 119 8.82 -1.81 4.50
CA VAL A 119 9.80 -2.27 5.49
C VAL A 119 10.56 -3.43 4.87
N TRP A 120 11.88 -3.38 4.96
CA TRP A 120 12.75 -4.38 4.38
C TRP A 120 12.43 -5.78 4.91
N ASP A 121 12.13 -6.70 3.99
CA ASP A 121 12.03 -8.11 4.27
C ASP A 121 13.16 -8.87 3.58
N CYS A 122 14.25 -9.09 4.31
CA CYS A 122 15.40 -9.88 3.85
C CYS A 122 15.36 -11.30 4.43
N PRO A 123 14.98 -12.33 3.65
CA PRO A 123 15.04 -13.72 4.10
C PRO A 123 16.49 -14.13 4.44
N PRO A 124 16.71 -15.08 5.36
CA PRO A 124 18.04 -15.42 5.87
C PRO A 124 19.08 -15.74 4.78
N GLU A 125 18.69 -16.45 3.73
CA GLU A 125 19.57 -16.79 2.59
C GLU A 125 20.03 -15.57 1.78
N TYR A 126 19.30 -14.45 1.86
CA TYR A 126 19.64 -13.21 1.18
C TYR A 126 20.34 -12.19 2.11
N ARG A 127 20.57 -12.50 3.40
CA ARG A 127 21.20 -11.57 4.36
C ARG A 127 22.72 -11.47 4.18
N ARG A 128 23.14 -10.88 3.06
CA ARG A 128 24.53 -10.68 2.67
C ARG A 128 24.71 -9.38 1.90
N LYS A 129 25.96 -9.04 1.61
CA LYS A 129 26.30 -7.91 0.75
C LYS A 129 26.14 -8.29 -0.71
N PHE A 130 25.46 -7.43 -1.46
CA PHE A 130 25.31 -7.52 -2.91
C PHE A 130 26.01 -6.32 -3.54
N GLU A 131 26.94 -6.60 -4.44
CA GLU A 131 27.65 -5.60 -5.22
C GLU A 131 27.26 -5.77 -6.68
N VAL A 132 26.67 -4.74 -7.28
CA VAL A 132 26.34 -4.69 -8.70
C VAL A 132 27.25 -3.65 -9.32
N ARG A 133 28.41 -4.09 -9.82
CA ARG A 133 29.48 -3.17 -10.29
C ARG A 133 29.05 -2.29 -11.47
N PRO A 134 28.31 -2.80 -12.48
CA PRO A 134 27.84 -1.98 -13.60
C PRO A 134 27.00 -0.76 -13.17
N CYS A 135 26.24 -0.89 -12.08
CA CYS A 135 25.35 0.16 -11.57
C CYS A 135 25.93 0.91 -10.37
N SER A 136 27.14 0.55 -9.91
CA SER A 136 27.76 1.07 -8.69
C SER A 136 26.85 0.94 -7.44
N ILE A 137 26.11 -0.17 -7.34
CA ILE A 137 25.25 -0.47 -6.18
C ILE A 137 26.03 -1.35 -5.22
N LEU A 138 26.05 -0.94 -3.96
CA LEU A 138 26.51 -1.76 -2.83
C LEU A 138 25.40 -1.79 -1.78
N MET A 139 24.69 -2.91 -1.69
CA MET A 139 23.58 -3.08 -0.75
C MET A 139 23.94 -4.16 0.27
N ASP A 140 23.87 -3.83 1.57
CA ASP A 140 24.08 -4.77 2.65
C ASP A 140 22.75 -5.25 3.24
N ALA A 141 22.24 -6.38 2.77
CA ALA A 141 20.96 -6.91 3.25
C ALA A 141 21.04 -7.53 4.66
N SER A 142 22.22 -7.71 5.23
CA SER A 142 22.38 -8.32 6.57
C SER A 142 21.84 -7.44 7.69
N GLU A 143 21.86 -6.11 7.48
CA GLU A 143 21.43 -5.14 8.47
C GLU A 143 20.09 -4.47 8.12
N LEU A 144 19.47 -4.82 7.00
CA LEU A 144 18.29 -4.10 6.50
C LEU A 144 16.97 -4.67 7.00
N HIS A 145 16.88 -5.97 7.29
CA HIS A 145 15.63 -6.61 7.70
C HIS A 145 14.94 -5.85 8.85
N GLY A 146 13.66 -5.49 8.66
CA GLY A 146 12.86 -4.72 9.62
C GLY A 146 13.06 -3.20 9.58
N LYS A 147 14.01 -2.66 8.81
CA LYS A 147 14.20 -1.22 8.63
C LYS A 147 13.26 -0.66 7.56
N GLY A 148 12.85 0.60 7.71
CA GLY A 148 12.10 1.30 6.66
C GLY A 148 12.94 1.49 5.40
N LEU A 149 12.31 1.41 4.23
CA LEU A 149 13.00 1.62 2.96
C LEU A 149 13.47 3.09 2.82
N SER A 150 14.78 3.28 2.68
CA SER A 150 15.40 4.48 2.10
C SER A 150 16.04 4.13 0.75
N TRP A 151 16.01 5.07 -0.19
CA TRP A 151 16.70 4.94 -1.48
C TRP A 151 18.22 4.90 -1.33
N ASP A 152 18.78 5.44 -0.24
CA ASP A 152 20.23 5.42 0.02
C ASP A 152 20.76 4.00 0.23
N HIS A 153 19.92 3.06 0.68
CA HIS A 153 20.31 1.66 0.85
C HIS A 153 20.75 0.97 -0.46
N ILE A 154 20.31 1.51 -1.61
CA ILE A 154 20.71 1.04 -2.95
C ILE A 154 21.57 2.07 -3.68
N GLY A 155 22.13 3.05 -2.96
CA GLY A 155 22.97 4.12 -3.51
C GLY A 155 22.21 5.34 -4.04
N GLY A 156 20.87 5.32 -4.03
CA GLY A 156 20.02 6.40 -4.49
C GLY A 156 19.21 6.06 -5.76
N LEU A 157 18.34 6.98 -6.16
CA LEU A 157 17.47 6.77 -7.33
C LEU A 157 18.22 6.72 -8.65
N LYS A 158 19.38 7.40 -8.77
CA LYS A 158 20.20 7.34 -9.99
C LYS A 158 20.71 5.92 -10.22
N GLN A 159 21.27 5.29 -9.21
CA GLN A 159 21.81 3.93 -9.27
C GLN A 159 20.68 2.92 -9.53
N TYR A 160 19.50 3.17 -8.97
CA TYR A 160 18.32 2.38 -9.29
C TYR A 160 17.88 2.50 -10.77
N LEU A 161 17.94 3.69 -11.38
CA LEU A 161 17.69 3.85 -12.82
C LEU A 161 18.75 3.10 -13.65
N ASP A 162 20.03 3.19 -13.25
CA ASP A 162 21.12 2.45 -13.89
C ASP A 162 20.90 0.92 -13.79
N LEU A 163 20.27 0.44 -12.70
CA LEU A 163 19.86 -0.96 -12.54
C LEU A 163 18.70 -1.36 -13.47
N LEU A 164 17.72 -0.48 -13.70
CA LEU A 164 16.66 -0.72 -14.67
C LEU A 164 17.22 -0.82 -16.10
N ASP A 165 18.14 0.07 -16.48
CA ASP A 165 18.82 0.01 -17.78
C ASP A 165 19.65 -1.28 -17.92
N TYR A 166 20.34 -1.70 -16.86
CA TYR A 166 21.07 -2.96 -16.83
C TYR A 166 20.16 -4.16 -17.09
N PHE A 167 19.00 -4.24 -16.41
CA PHE A 167 18.04 -5.32 -16.67
C PHE A 167 17.48 -5.27 -18.09
N ALA A 168 17.07 -4.08 -18.56
CA ALA A 168 16.52 -3.91 -19.89
C ALA A 168 17.50 -4.35 -20.98
N TYR A 169 18.80 -4.09 -20.81
CA TYR A 169 19.86 -4.58 -21.69
C TYR A 169 20.00 -6.11 -21.61
N TRP A 170 20.02 -6.68 -20.40
CA TRP A 170 20.21 -8.11 -20.19
C TRP A 170 19.09 -8.96 -20.79
N VAL A 171 17.85 -8.46 -20.73
CA VAL A 171 16.67 -9.17 -21.19
C VAL A 171 16.26 -8.88 -22.64
N GLU A 172 16.99 -8.02 -23.36
CA GLU A 172 16.62 -7.54 -24.70
C GLU A 172 16.50 -8.66 -25.73
N ASP A 173 17.43 -9.62 -25.68
CA ASP A 173 17.56 -10.71 -26.66
C ASP A 173 17.18 -12.09 -26.09
N LEU A 174 16.67 -12.15 -24.85
CA LEU A 174 16.27 -13.42 -24.24
C LEU A 174 14.84 -13.82 -24.64
N PRO A 175 14.61 -15.10 -24.98
CA PRO A 175 13.26 -15.59 -25.22
C PRO A 175 12.45 -15.59 -23.92
N GLU A 176 11.16 -15.24 -24.01
CA GLU A 176 10.23 -15.38 -22.89
C GLU A 176 9.97 -16.87 -22.63
N VAL A 177 9.92 -17.26 -21.35
CA VAL A 177 9.59 -18.64 -20.98
C VAL A 177 8.07 -18.79 -20.95
N ASP A 178 7.52 -19.66 -21.79
CA ASP A 178 6.12 -20.12 -21.71
C ASP A 178 5.96 -21.05 -20.48
N GLY A 179 6.10 -20.50 -19.27
CA GLY A 179 6.01 -21.22 -18.02
C GLY A 179 5.19 -20.46 -16.99
N PRO A 180 4.51 -21.13 -16.04
CA PRO A 180 3.82 -20.44 -14.97
C PRO A 180 4.83 -19.58 -14.22
N ALA A 181 4.55 -18.28 -14.13
CA ALA A 181 5.35 -17.33 -13.36
C ALA A 181 5.68 -17.97 -12.00
N ILE A 182 6.94 -17.91 -11.57
CA ILE A 182 7.32 -18.33 -10.22
C ILE A 182 6.57 -17.41 -9.25
N THR A 183 5.38 -17.83 -8.80
CA THR A 183 4.91 -17.43 -7.49
C THR A 183 5.99 -17.89 -6.52
N ALA A 184 6.57 -16.93 -5.79
CA ALA A 184 7.59 -17.12 -4.77
C ALA A 184 7.49 -18.48 -4.05
N PRO A 185 8.61 -19.13 -3.69
CA PRO A 185 8.54 -20.34 -2.89
C PRO A 185 7.87 -20.01 -1.55
N ALA A 186 6.59 -20.39 -1.45
CA ALA A 186 5.96 -20.65 -0.19
C ALA A 186 6.76 -21.78 0.45
N ALA A 187 7.68 -21.42 1.35
CA ALA A 187 8.31 -22.36 2.26
C ALA A 187 7.20 -23.00 3.13
N GLN A 188 6.73 -24.14 2.65
CA GLN A 188 6.23 -25.31 3.37
C GLN A 188 5.38 -25.02 4.62
N ARG A 189 4.06 -25.00 4.40
CA ARG A 189 3.12 -25.54 5.39
C ARG A 189 2.68 -26.91 4.89
N THR A 190 3.08 -27.95 5.62
CA THR A 190 2.69 -29.33 5.41
C THR A 190 1.18 -29.49 5.52
N ALA A 191 0.53 -29.94 4.44
CA ALA A 191 -0.82 -30.48 4.47
C ALA A 191 -0.77 -31.92 3.95
N ALA A 192 -1.30 -32.84 4.76
CA ALA A 192 -1.49 -34.24 4.42
C ALA A 192 -2.56 -34.40 3.31
N PRO A 193 -2.54 -35.53 2.55
CA PRO A 193 -3.31 -35.66 1.32
C PRO A 193 -4.73 -36.15 1.60
N MET A 194 -5.72 -35.61 0.88
CA MET A 194 -6.98 -36.30 0.64
C MET A 194 -7.66 -35.77 -0.62
N GLU A 195 -7.52 -36.58 -1.66
CA GLU A 195 -8.51 -37.04 -2.64
C GLU A 195 -9.39 -36.01 -3.39
N GLU A 196 -9.27 -36.13 -4.71
CA GLU A 196 -10.08 -35.55 -5.77
C GLU A 196 -11.52 -36.05 -5.70
N GLU A 197 -12.50 -35.14 -5.76
CA GLU A 197 -13.77 -35.39 -6.46
C GLU A 197 -14.22 -34.09 -7.15
N GLU A 198 -14.27 -34.13 -8.48
CA GLU A 198 -14.99 -33.19 -9.33
C GLU A 198 -16.50 -33.41 -9.13
N GLU A 199 -17.27 -32.33 -8.95
CA GLU A 199 -18.55 -32.18 -9.65
C GLU A 199 -19.05 -30.74 -9.61
N THR A 200 -19.43 -30.25 -10.79
CA THR A 200 -20.10 -28.96 -11.01
C THR A 200 -21.51 -29.02 -10.45
N ILE A 201 -22.07 -27.88 -9.98
CA ILE A 201 -23.46 -27.41 -10.21
C ILE A 201 -23.81 -26.24 -9.25
N LEU A 202 -24.25 -25.13 -9.87
CA LEU A 202 -25.16 -24.04 -9.42
C LEU A 202 -24.84 -23.15 -8.21
N ALA A 203 -25.02 -21.85 -8.48
CA ALA A 203 -24.90 -20.72 -7.58
C ALA A 203 -25.78 -20.81 -6.33
N THR A 204 -25.18 -20.55 -5.17
CA THR A 204 -25.81 -20.06 -3.93
C THR A 204 -24.69 -19.36 -3.13
N PRO A 205 -24.90 -18.16 -2.56
CA PRO A 205 -23.85 -17.45 -1.82
C PRO A 205 -23.47 -18.27 -0.58
N PRO A 206 -22.18 -18.48 -0.28
CA PRO A 206 -21.79 -19.25 0.88
C PRO A 206 -22.23 -18.51 2.16
N ALA A 207 -22.90 -19.27 3.02
CA ALA A 207 -23.27 -18.89 4.37
C ALA A 207 -22.04 -18.47 5.18
N ALA A 208 -22.27 -17.59 6.13
CA ALA A 208 -21.30 -16.87 6.95
C ALA A 208 -20.58 -17.75 8.00
N ASP A 209 -20.02 -18.90 7.61
CA ASP A 209 -19.29 -19.79 8.53
C ASP A 209 -17.82 -19.94 8.12
N ARG A 210 -17.04 -18.92 8.50
CA ARG A 210 -15.65 -18.95 9.00
C ARG A 210 -15.03 -17.55 8.86
N ILE A 211 -15.45 -16.65 9.74
CA ILE A 211 -14.69 -15.43 10.02
C ILE A 211 -14.28 -15.52 11.49
N ASP A 212 -13.17 -16.19 11.75
CA ASP A 212 -12.54 -16.17 13.07
C ASP A 212 -11.85 -14.83 13.28
N GLY A 213 -12.31 -14.05 14.26
CA GLY A 213 -11.72 -12.76 14.62
C GLY A 213 -12.54 -12.00 15.65
N GLN A 214 -11.87 -11.17 16.45
CA GLN A 214 -12.49 -10.36 17.51
C GLN A 214 -13.60 -9.45 16.98
N VAL A 215 -13.50 -8.95 15.73
CA VAL A 215 -14.53 -8.13 15.09
C VAL A 215 -15.78 -8.94 14.73
N ALA A 216 -15.62 -10.18 14.28
CA ALA A 216 -16.75 -11.07 14.00
C ALA A 216 -17.49 -11.46 15.28
N GLN A 217 -16.76 -11.72 16.37
CA GLN A 217 -17.32 -11.99 17.69
C GLN A 217 -18.07 -10.77 18.24
N PHE A 218 -17.50 -9.58 18.10
CA PHE A 218 -18.17 -8.32 18.46
C PHE A 218 -19.47 -8.13 17.68
N VAL A 219 -19.44 -8.29 16.34
CA VAL A 219 -20.63 -8.14 15.50
C VAL A 219 -21.70 -9.17 15.87
N ALA A 220 -21.33 -10.42 16.14
CA ALA A 220 -22.28 -11.47 16.53
C ALA A 220 -22.90 -11.25 17.93
N GLN A 221 -22.19 -10.60 18.85
CA GLN A 221 -22.62 -10.45 20.25
C GLN A 221 -23.26 -9.09 20.56
N ARG A 222 -22.90 -8.03 19.84
CA ARG A 222 -23.25 -6.64 20.17
C ARG A 222 -23.88 -5.85 19.04
N CYS A 223 -24.07 -6.46 17.86
CA CYS A 223 -24.64 -5.75 16.72
C CYS A 223 -25.86 -6.48 16.13
N ASP A 224 -26.87 -5.71 15.75
CA ASP A 224 -28.03 -6.20 15.00
C ASP A 224 -27.81 -5.99 13.50
N LEU A 225 -27.81 -7.10 12.75
CA LEU A 225 -27.62 -7.11 11.30
C LEU A 225 -28.96 -7.07 10.58
N ASP A 226 -29.40 -5.88 10.17
CA ASP A 226 -30.58 -5.68 9.31
C ASP A 226 -30.25 -4.67 8.21
N ARG A 227 -30.81 -4.87 7.01
CA ARG A 227 -30.63 -4.00 5.83
C ARG A 227 -31.06 -2.55 6.08
N GLU A 228 -31.96 -2.33 7.03
CA GLU A 228 -32.43 -0.99 7.40
C GLU A 228 -31.54 -0.30 8.45
N ASN A 229 -30.69 -1.05 9.14
CA ASN A 229 -29.86 -0.53 10.22
C ASN A 229 -28.70 0.32 9.71
N LYS A 230 -28.45 1.43 10.41
CA LYS A 230 -27.33 2.34 10.15
C LYS A 230 -26.72 2.82 11.45
N VAL A 231 -25.40 2.94 11.49
CA VAL A 231 -24.66 3.46 12.65
C VAL A 231 -23.48 4.31 12.20
N LEU A 232 -23.13 5.34 12.98
CA LEU A 232 -21.94 6.13 12.69
C LEU A 232 -20.68 5.29 12.88
N ALA A 233 -19.72 5.43 11.96
CA ALA A 233 -18.46 4.70 12.03
C ALA A 233 -17.67 4.99 13.31
N LYS A 234 -17.85 6.19 13.90
CA LYS A 234 -17.26 6.54 15.19
C LYS A 234 -17.94 5.79 16.34
N GLU A 235 -19.27 5.74 16.36
CA GLU A 235 -20.04 5.07 17.42
C GLU A 235 -19.81 3.56 17.40
N LEU A 236 -19.82 2.95 16.22
CA LEU A 236 -19.58 1.53 16.06
C LEU A 236 -18.16 1.13 16.51
N TYR A 237 -17.16 1.99 16.26
CA TYR A 237 -15.79 1.75 16.71
C TYR A 237 -15.63 1.95 18.22
N VAL A 238 -16.28 2.95 18.80
CA VAL A 238 -16.29 3.14 20.27
C VAL A 238 -16.92 1.93 20.96
N GLY A 239 -18.06 1.44 20.46
CA GLY A 239 -18.69 0.22 21.00
C GLY A 239 -17.79 -1.02 20.89
N PHE A 240 -16.99 -1.12 19.82
CA PHE A 240 -15.98 -2.18 19.69
C PHE A 240 -14.85 -2.06 20.73
N GLN A 241 -14.32 -0.86 20.95
CA GLN A 241 -13.28 -0.63 21.95
C GLN A 241 -13.77 -0.94 23.38
N GLU A 242 -15.03 -0.62 23.69
CA GLU A 242 -15.66 -0.96 24.97
C GLU A 242 -15.80 -2.48 25.12
N TRP A 243 -16.27 -3.18 24.08
CA TRP A 243 -16.35 -4.64 24.09
C TRP A 243 -14.98 -5.31 24.22
N CYS A 244 -13.93 -4.80 23.56
CA CYS A 244 -12.56 -5.31 23.74
C CYS A 244 -12.10 -5.17 25.21
N LYS A 245 -12.34 -4.03 25.84
CA LYS A 245 -12.02 -3.80 27.26
C LYS A 245 -12.77 -4.73 28.20
N GLU A 246 -14.07 -4.94 27.97
CA GLU A 246 -14.90 -5.84 28.78
C GLU A 246 -14.45 -7.30 28.69
N ASN A 247 -13.91 -7.72 27.55
CA ASN A 247 -13.44 -9.09 27.32
C ASN A 247 -11.93 -9.27 27.57
N GLY A 248 -11.22 -8.23 28.04
CA GLY A 248 -9.78 -8.27 28.28
C GLY A 248 -8.94 -8.46 27.02
N LEU A 249 -9.44 -7.99 25.87
CA LEU A 249 -8.79 -8.08 24.57
C LEU A 249 -8.13 -6.75 24.20
N ASP A 250 -6.99 -6.81 23.51
CA ASP A 250 -6.35 -5.62 22.92
C ASP A 250 -7.21 -5.08 21.76
N ASP A 251 -7.39 -3.76 21.70
CA ASP A 251 -8.19 -3.14 20.64
C ASP A 251 -7.42 -3.05 19.31
N LEU A 252 -8.15 -3.22 18.21
CA LEU A 252 -7.61 -3.01 16.87
C LEU A 252 -7.69 -1.55 16.48
N SER A 253 -6.75 -1.06 15.67
CA SER A 253 -6.86 0.28 15.09
C SER A 253 -8.16 0.46 14.29
N GLN A 254 -8.72 1.68 14.29
CA GLN A 254 -9.96 2.02 13.59
C GLN A 254 -9.93 1.65 12.09
N ARG A 255 -8.75 1.71 11.47
CA ARG A 255 -8.54 1.30 10.07
C ARG A 255 -8.66 -0.22 9.90
N SER A 256 -8.03 -1.00 10.79
CA SER A 256 -8.11 -2.47 10.78
C SER A 256 -9.54 -2.95 11.06
N PHE A 257 -10.20 -2.35 12.06
CA PHE A 257 -11.61 -2.59 12.37
C PHE A 257 -12.52 -2.37 11.16
N GLY A 258 -12.37 -1.24 10.47
CA GLY A 258 -13.14 -0.96 9.26
C GLY A 258 -12.85 -1.91 8.09
N MET A 259 -11.60 -2.35 7.94
CA MET A 259 -11.24 -3.35 6.92
C MET A 259 -11.92 -4.68 7.19
N GLN A 260 -11.98 -5.12 8.45
CA GLN A 260 -12.65 -6.37 8.82
C GLN A 260 -14.17 -6.29 8.63
N LEU A 261 -14.82 -5.18 8.96
CA LEU A 261 -16.24 -4.98 8.67
C LEU A 261 -16.53 -5.04 7.15
N THR A 262 -15.63 -4.49 6.33
CA THR A 262 -15.75 -4.55 4.86
C THR A 262 -15.60 -5.98 4.35
N ALA A 263 -14.65 -6.74 4.92
CA ALA A 263 -14.45 -8.16 4.60
C ALA A 263 -15.65 -9.03 5.01
N MET A 264 -16.39 -8.63 6.05
CA MET A 264 -17.67 -9.23 6.46
C MET A 264 -18.85 -8.84 5.55
N GLY A 265 -18.61 -8.05 4.49
CA GLY A 265 -19.63 -7.65 3.53
C GLY A 265 -20.41 -6.37 3.88
N LEU A 266 -20.11 -5.74 5.02
CA LEU A 266 -20.75 -4.48 5.42
C LEU A 266 -20.25 -3.31 4.57
N GLN A 267 -21.14 -2.37 4.28
CA GLN A 267 -20.84 -1.26 3.37
C GLN A 267 -20.71 0.05 4.14
N ARG A 268 -19.61 0.78 3.88
CA ARG A 268 -19.37 2.12 4.44
C ARG A 268 -19.75 3.18 3.41
N LYS A 269 -20.61 4.12 3.78
CA LYS A 269 -20.99 5.24 2.92
C LYS A 269 -20.59 6.59 3.53
N ARG A 270 -20.46 7.62 2.68
CA ARG A 270 -20.18 9.00 3.10
C ARG A 270 -21.46 9.83 2.98
N ARG A 271 -21.75 10.67 3.97
CA ARG A 271 -22.74 11.75 3.87
C ARG A 271 -22.05 13.12 4.01
N GLY A 272 -22.77 14.17 3.61
CA GLY A 272 -22.31 15.56 3.72
C GLY A 272 -21.86 15.90 5.14
N ARG A 273 -20.90 16.84 5.25
CA ARG A 273 -20.21 17.26 6.50
C ARG A 273 -19.17 16.25 7.07
N GLY A 274 -18.57 15.41 6.22
CA GLY A 274 -17.38 14.62 6.59
C GLY A 274 -17.61 13.42 7.50
N LYS A 275 -18.86 13.03 7.76
CA LYS A 275 -19.21 11.87 8.60
C LYS A 275 -19.35 10.59 7.77
N HIS A 276 -19.02 9.45 8.39
CA HIS A 276 -19.13 8.12 7.79
C HIS A 276 -20.11 7.25 8.59
N TRP A 277 -20.90 6.45 7.88
CA TRP A 277 -21.82 5.47 8.45
C TRP A 277 -21.61 4.07 7.85
N TRP A 278 -21.96 3.05 8.61
CA TRP A 278 -22.08 1.68 8.14
C TRP A 278 -23.56 1.36 7.93
N GLU A 279 -23.87 0.72 6.80
CA GLU A 279 -25.21 0.22 6.48
C GLU A 279 -25.26 -1.29 6.70
N GLY A 280 -26.40 -1.79 7.18
CA GLY A 280 -26.57 -3.21 7.47
C GLY A 280 -26.25 -3.60 8.92
N VAL A 281 -25.92 -2.64 9.80
CA VAL A 281 -25.45 -2.90 11.17
C VAL A 281 -25.80 -1.74 12.11
N CYS A 282 -26.25 -2.04 13.33
CA CYS A 282 -26.33 -1.10 14.46
C CYS A 282 -25.92 -1.77 15.77
N LEU A 283 -25.65 -0.98 16.82
CA LEU A 283 -25.35 -1.51 18.15
C LEU A 283 -26.64 -1.96 18.84
N ALA A 284 -26.67 -3.22 19.29
CA ALA A 284 -27.78 -3.78 20.03
C ALA A 284 -27.96 -3.02 21.36
N GLY A 285 -29.11 -2.39 21.55
CA GLY A 285 -29.43 -1.60 22.75
C GLY A 285 -29.37 -0.08 22.60
N VAL A 286 -29.00 0.45 21.43
CA VAL A 286 -29.17 1.89 21.12
C VAL A 286 -30.42 2.06 20.28
N THR A 287 -31.57 2.23 20.95
CA THR A 287 -32.75 2.81 20.28
C THR A 287 -32.39 4.21 19.81
N ALA A 288 -32.39 4.42 18.50
CA ALA A 288 -32.08 5.69 17.87
C ALA A 288 -32.94 6.84 18.43
N SER A 289 -32.32 7.89 18.95
CA SER A 289 -32.96 9.19 19.11
C SER A 289 -31.97 10.32 18.80
N ALA A 290 -32.33 11.13 17.81
CA ALA A 290 -31.49 12.08 17.10
C ALA A 290 -31.25 13.42 17.82
N ALA A 291 -31.15 13.47 19.16
CA ALA A 291 -31.31 14.75 19.89
C ALA A 291 -30.14 15.23 20.78
N VAL A 292 -28.99 14.55 20.87
CA VAL A 292 -27.97 14.90 21.91
C VAL A 292 -26.64 15.46 21.35
N VAL A 293 -26.57 15.83 20.06
CA VAL A 293 -25.29 16.13 19.39
C VAL A 293 -24.75 17.55 19.62
N GLU A 294 -25.50 18.48 20.22
CA GLU A 294 -25.08 19.89 20.31
C GLU A 294 -24.28 20.30 21.57
N ALA A 295 -24.27 19.52 22.66
CA ALA A 295 -23.66 19.98 23.92
C ALA A 295 -22.18 19.60 24.11
N ALA A 296 -21.60 18.72 23.29
CA ALA A 296 -20.25 18.20 23.50
C ALA A 296 -19.15 18.88 22.65
N SER A 297 -19.50 19.81 21.75
CA SER A 297 -18.56 20.37 20.77
C SER A 297 -17.65 21.48 21.30
N GLU A 298 -18.02 22.16 22.39
CA GLU A 298 -17.22 23.30 22.88
C GLU A 298 -16.06 22.91 23.80
N SER A 299 -16.13 21.75 24.48
CA SER A 299 -15.11 21.37 25.46
C SER A 299 -13.83 20.75 24.86
N LEU A 300 -13.85 20.26 23.60
CA LEU A 300 -12.77 19.43 23.06
C LEU A 300 -11.78 20.16 22.14
N ASN A 301 -12.13 21.35 21.63
CA ASN A 301 -11.23 22.11 20.76
C ASN A 301 -10.01 22.69 21.49
N SER A 302 -10.05 22.83 22.82
CA SER A 302 -8.92 23.38 23.59
C SER A 302 -7.76 22.39 23.79
N ARG A 303 -7.91 21.11 23.44
CA ARG A 303 -6.91 20.07 23.79
C ARG A 303 -6.02 19.60 22.64
N TYR A 304 -6.20 20.14 21.44
CA TYR A 304 -5.53 19.63 20.22
C TYR A 304 -4.42 20.52 19.65
N GLU A 305 -4.13 21.67 20.25
CA GLU A 305 -3.05 22.59 19.80
C GLU A 305 -1.63 22.16 20.26
N GLY A 306 -1.49 21.09 21.04
CA GLY A 306 -0.21 20.72 21.68
C GLY A 306 0.77 19.86 20.87
N TYR A 307 0.45 19.43 19.64
CA TYR A 307 1.25 18.41 18.94
C TYR A 307 1.86 18.84 17.59
N GLN A 308 1.79 20.12 17.21
CA GLN A 308 2.28 20.60 15.91
C GLN A 308 3.57 21.43 15.93
N THR A 309 4.29 21.54 17.06
CA THR A 309 5.40 22.50 17.19
C THR A 309 6.81 21.94 17.24
N GLU A 310 7.05 20.66 16.93
CA GLU A 310 8.41 20.11 16.92
C GLU A 310 8.68 19.30 15.64
N LEU A 311 8.84 19.98 14.51
CA LEU A 311 9.49 19.42 13.31
C LEU A 311 10.10 20.51 12.40
N LEU A 312 10.44 21.67 12.97
CA LEU A 312 11.23 22.71 12.31
C LEU A 312 12.25 23.28 13.31
N SER A 313 13.38 22.59 13.42
CA SER A 313 14.64 23.12 13.94
C SER A 313 15.79 22.38 13.28
#